data_AF-A0A432TI98-F1
#
_entry.id   AF-A0A432TI98-F1
#
_cell.length_a   1.000
_cell.length_b   1.000
_cell.length_c   1.000
_cell.angle_alpha   90.00
_cell.angle_beta   90.00
_cell.angle_gamma   90.00
#
_symmetry.space_group_name_H-M   'P 1'
#
loop_
_entity.id
_entity.type
_entity.pdbx_description
1 polymer ?
#
loop_
_entity_poly.entity_id
_entity_poly.type
_entity_poly.pdbx_seq_one_letter_code
_entity_poly.pdbx_strand_id
1 'polypeptide(L)'
;MFDALIPPLIKLTTEVGEVIMSFYKNDISVEVKSDQTPLTVVDQTAHQLIIKGLHSLTPDTPILSEESDEISFDERSKWSE
;
A
#
# COMPACT_ATOMS: atom_id res chain seq x y z
N MET A 1 6.46 -4.02 21.33
CA MET A 1 6.88 -4.00 19.91
C MET A 1 5.85 -3.27 19.06
N PHE A 2 4.57 -3.70 19.10
CA PHE A 2 3.48 -3.00 18.41
C PHE A 2 3.23 -1.57 18.90
N ASP A 3 3.40 -1.28 20.20
CA ASP A 3 3.22 0.07 20.75
C ASP A 3 4.14 1.12 20.11
N ALA A 4 5.32 0.71 19.63
CA ALA A 4 6.25 1.58 18.92
C ALA A 4 5.90 1.75 17.43
N LEU A 5 5.17 0.80 16.84
CA LEU A 5 4.78 0.78 15.42
C LEU A 5 3.41 1.41 15.17
N ILE A 6 2.49 1.35 16.13
CA ILE A 6 1.13 1.89 15.97
C ILE A 6 1.14 3.39 15.60
N PRO A 7 1.85 4.27 16.34
CA PRO A 7 1.87 5.69 15.98
C PRO A 7 2.40 6.00 14.57
N PRO A 8 3.56 5.46 14.13
CA PRO A 8 4.04 5.72 12.77
C PRO A 8 3.20 5.05 11.69
N LEU A 9 2.56 3.90 11.95
CA LEU A 9 1.63 3.28 11.00
C LEU A 9 0.37 4.13 10.82
N ILE A 10 -0.20 4.68 11.89
CA ILE A 10 -1.34 5.62 11.81
C ILE A 10 -0.92 6.84 10.97
N LYS A 11 0.26 7.39 11.23
CA LYS A 11 0.77 8.53 10.46
C LYS A 11 0.91 8.19 8.97
N LEU A 12 1.56 7.07 8.65
CA LEU A 12 1.75 6.61 7.26
C LEU A 12 0.41 6.43 6.55
N THR A 13 -0.54 5.72 7.15
CA THR A 13 -1.84 5.46 6.52
C THR A 13 -2.68 6.73 6.39
N THR A 14 -2.57 7.68 7.32
CA THR A 14 -3.23 8.99 7.22
C THR A 14 -2.67 9.80 6.05
N GLU A 15 -1.35 9.91 5.93
CA GLU A 15 -0.68 10.63 4.84
C GLU A 15 -1.01 10.02 3.47
N VAL A 16 -0.98 8.69 3.36
CA VAL A 16 -1.41 7.98 2.14
C VAL A 16 -2.87 8.26 1.83
N GLY A 17 -3.73 8.21 2.84
CA GLY A 17 -5.15 8.55 2.76
C GLY A 17 -5.39 9.93 2.17
N GLU A 18 -4.68 10.95 2.65
CA GLU A 18 -4.77 12.31 2.14
C GLU A 18 -4.37 12.41 0.65
N VAL A 19 -3.29 11.72 0.26
CA VAL A 19 -2.83 11.68 -1.13
C VAL A 19 -3.87 11.02 -2.03
N ILE A 20 -4.36 9.84 -1.67
CA ILE A 20 -5.37 9.15 -2.49
C ILE A 20 -6.69 9.92 -2.56
N MET A 21 -7.09 10.57 -1.47
CA MET A 21 -8.27 11.44 -1.43
C MET A 21 -8.14 12.68 -2.32
N SER A 22 -6.92 13.11 -2.65
CA SER A 22 -6.68 14.22 -3.58
C SER A 22 -7.07 13.86 -5.02
N PHE A 23 -6.99 12.59 -5.41
CA PHE A 23 -7.46 12.14 -6.71
C PHE A 23 -8.98 12.32 -6.80
N TYR A 24 -9.73 11.92 -5.79
CA TYR A 24 -11.20 12.08 -5.79
C TYR A 24 -11.70 13.53 -5.75
N LYS A 25 -10.85 14.49 -5.37
CA LYS A 25 -11.21 15.93 -5.30
C LYS A 25 -11.01 16.67 -6.61
N ASN A 26 -10.17 16.16 -7.50
CA ASN A 26 -9.92 16.74 -8.82
C ASN A 26 -10.55 15.80 -9.84
N ASP A 27 -11.81 16.06 -10.22
CA ASP A 27 -12.62 15.32 -11.21
C ASP A 27 -11.79 14.31 -12.01
N ILE A 28 -11.69 13.09 -11.49
CA ILE A 28 -10.84 12.07 -12.09
C ILE A 28 -11.44 11.85 -13.47
N SER A 29 -10.63 12.04 -14.52
CA SER A 29 -10.85 11.35 -15.79
C SER A 29 -10.69 9.86 -15.48
N VAL A 30 -11.75 9.26 -14.95
CA VAL A 30 -11.77 7.87 -14.52
C VAL A 30 -11.61 7.07 -15.82
N GLU A 31 -10.39 6.62 -16.10
CA GLU A 31 -10.24 5.46 -16.98
C GLU A 31 -10.81 4.28 -16.21
N VAL A 32 -12.07 4.03 -16.51
CA VAL A 32 -12.84 2.91 -15.98
C VAL A 32 -12.24 1.65 -16.60
N LYS A 33 -11.57 0.82 -15.79
CA LYS A 33 -11.23 -0.56 -16.17
C LYS A 33 -12.50 -1.28 -16.63
N SER A 34 -12.36 -2.35 -17.42
CA SER A 34 -13.50 -3.16 -17.88
C SER A 34 -14.38 -3.75 -16.77
N ASP A 35 -13.96 -3.65 -15.50
CA ASP A 35 -14.67 -4.04 -14.28
C ASP A 35 -15.38 -2.88 -13.53
N GLN A 36 -15.42 -1.69 -14.13
CA GLN A 36 -16.15 -0.50 -13.64
C GLN A 36 -15.61 0.19 -12.38
N THR A 37 -14.32 0.11 -12.10
CA THR A 37 -13.75 0.78 -10.92
C THR A 37 -12.68 1.84 -11.28
N PRO A 38 -12.61 2.98 -10.55
CA PRO A 38 -11.53 3.99 -10.68
C PRO A 38 -10.11 3.52 -10.29
N LEU A 39 -9.87 2.22 -10.32
CA LEU A 39 -9.07 1.45 -9.36
C LEU A 39 -7.74 0.97 -9.94
N THR A 40 -6.89 1.89 -10.37
CA THR A 40 -5.51 1.49 -10.75
C THR A 40 -4.49 2.51 -10.30
N VAL A 41 -4.66 3.78 -10.69
CA VAL A 41 -3.69 4.83 -10.31
C VAL A 41 -3.73 5.10 -8.81
N VAL A 42 -4.93 5.09 -8.22
CA VAL A 42 -5.12 5.32 -6.79
C VAL A 42 -4.51 4.18 -5.97
N ASP A 43 -4.81 2.94 -6.34
CA ASP A 43 -4.30 1.74 -5.65
C ASP A 43 -2.79 1.58 -5.81
N GLN A 44 -2.26 1.80 -7.01
CA GLN A 44 -0.81 1.81 -7.24
C GLN A 44 -0.11 2.93 -6.46
N THR A 45 -0.72 4.12 -6.38
CA THR A 45 -0.16 5.23 -5.59
C THR A 45 -0.16 4.89 -4.10
N ALA A 46 -1.27 4.35 -3.58
CA ALA A 46 -1.34 3.88 -2.20
C ALA A 46 -0.29 2.81 -1.92
N HIS A 47 -0.22 1.80 -2.79
CA HIS A 47 0.73 0.71 -2.70
C HIS A 47 2.17 1.22 -2.61
N GLN A 48 2.62 2.05 -3.56
CA GLN A 48 3.99 2.56 -3.59
C GLN A 48 4.35 3.34 -2.31
N LEU A 49 3.44 4.18 -1.81
CA LEU A 49 3.68 4.96 -0.60
C LEU A 49 3.71 4.07 0.65
N ILE A 50 2.80 3.11 0.76
CA ILE A 50 2.74 2.17 1.89
C ILE A 50 4.00 1.31 1.91
N ILE A 51 4.40 0.72 0.78
CA ILE A 51 5.60 -0.12 0.67
C ILE A 51 6.85 0.66 1.08
N LYS A 52 7.00 1.89 0.57
CA LYS A 52 8.13 2.77 0.93
C LYS A 52 8.15 3.07 2.43
N GLY A 53 6.98 3.35 3.02
CA GLY A 53 6.84 3.60 4.45
C GLY A 53 7.17 2.38 5.29
N LEU A 54 6.63 1.21 4.93
CA LEU A 54 6.89 -0.06 5.62
C LEU A 54 8.35 -0.48 5.52
N HIS A 55 9.01 -0.36 4.37
CA HIS A 55 10.46 -0.60 4.27
C HIS A 55 11.30 0.31 5.17
N SER A 56 10.82 1.53 5.46
CA SER A 56 11.50 2.45 6.37
C SER A 56 11.25 2.11 7.84
N LEU A 57 10.03 1.65 8.18
CA LEU A 57 9.60 1.35 9.55
C LEU A 57 10.04 -0.05 10.01
N THR A 58 10.03 -1.01 9.10
CA THR A 58 10.28 -2.43 9.34
C THR A 58 11.12 -3.00 8.18
N PRO A 59 12.41 -2.64 8.09
CA PRO A 59 13.26 -2.99 6.95
C PRO A 59 13.46 -4.50 6.77
N ASP A 60 13.38 -5.26 7.87
CA ASP A 60 13.59 -6.71 7.87
C ASP A 60 12.29 -7.51 7.71
N THR A 61 11.13 -6.84 7.71
CA THR A 61 9.82 -7.50 7.59
C THR A 61 9.44 -7.65 6.11
N PRO A 62 9.22 -8.88 5.61
CA PRO A 62 8.76 -9.10 4.25
C PRO A 62 7.34 -8.56 4.07
N ILE A 63 7.05 -8.04 2.87
CA ILE A 63 5.76 -7.43 2.56
C ILE A 63 5.10 -8.22 1.42
N LEU A 64 3.83 -8.57 1.60
CA LEU A 64 2.97 -9.13 0.56
C LEU A 64 1.84 -8.15 0.28
N SER A 65 1.65 -7.79 -0.98
CA SER A 65 0.61 -6.85 -1.41
C SER A 65 -0.04 -7.33 -2.70
N GLU A 66 -1.33 -7.04 -2.88
CA GLU A 66 -2.09 -7.32 -4.10
C GLU A 66 -1.49 -6.65 -5.35
N GLU A 67 -0.84 -5.51 -5.15
CA GLU A 67 -0.24 -4.69 -6.22
C GLU A 67 1.26 -4.98 -6.44
N SER A 68 1.84 -5.93 -5.68
CA SER A 68 3.23 -6.37 -5.87
C SER A 68 3.33 -7.54 -6.85
N ASP A 69 4.55 -7.77 -7.35
CA ASP A 69 4.86 -9.01 -8.04
C ASP A 69 4.54 -10.23 -7.15
N GLU A 70 4.07 -11.31 -7.78
CA GLU A 70 3.71 -12.52 -7.06
C GLU A 70 4.93 -13.13 -6.38
N ILE A 71 4.88 -13.23 -5.04
CA ILE A 71 5.86 -13.96 -4.25
C ILE A 71 5.36 -15.40 -4.11
N SER A 72 6.15 -16.35 -4.58
CA SER A 72 5.78 -17.78 -4.56
C SER A 72 5.48 -18.27 -3.14
N PHE A 73 4.55 -19.21 -2.99
CA PHE A 73 4.27 -19.81 -1.68
C PHE A 73 5.50 -20.49 -1.07
N ASP A 74 6.35 -21.14 -1.89
CA ASP A 74 7.58 -21.79 -1.45
C ASP A 74 8.58 -20.80 -0.82
N GLU A 75 8.54 -19.54 -1.23
CA GLU A 75 9.32 -18.47 -0.63
C GLU A 75 8.65 -17.95 0.66
N ARG A 76 7.37 -17.61 0.58
CA ARG A 76 6.61 -17.05 1.71
C ARG A 76 6.46 -18.01 2.89
N SER A 77 6.46 -19.32 2.63
CA SER A 77 6.38 -20.35 3.67
C SER A 77 7.63 -20.43 4.56
N LYS A 78 8.72 -19.73 4.20
CA LYS A 78 9.98 -19.67 4.96
C LYS A 78 10.11 -18.42 5.82
N TRP A 79 9.16 -17.49 5.71
CA TRP A 79 9.10 -16.27 6.52
C TRP A 79 8.90 -16.61 8.01
N SER A 80 9.43 -15.78 8.90
CA SER A 80 9.54 -16.03 10.35
C SER A 80 8.49 -15.30 11.20
N GLU A 81 7.55 -14.65 10.53
CA GLU A 81 6.45 -13.82 11.07
C GLU A 81 5.31 -14.63 11.68
#